data_AF-A0A8S3GG08-F1
#
_entry.id   AF-A0A8S3GG08-F1
#
_cell.length_a   1.000
_cell.length_b   1.000
_cell.length_c   1.000
_cell.angle_alpha   90.00
_cell.angle_beta   90.00
_cell.angle_gamma   90.00
#
_symmetry.space_group_name_H-M   'P 1'
#
loop_
_entity.id
_entity.type
_entity.pdbx_description
1 polymer ?
#
loop_
_entity_poly.entity_id
_entity_poly.type
_entity_poly.pdbx_seq_one_letter_code
_entity_poly.pdbx_strand_id
1 'polypeptide(L)'
;MMTLDIKVNQLLVFQMSKTKSNTSSILNPFTFKPHRSIHNMLLLDSFVFTEQTFAITNGPSITLGHIAIEAHLNIDQQLRNYFQRILKTLPSTVQIQLLFVPTKILLNQQQFQSLIANNNLDAQILKSILPLKFLDNEIIPSGLIFIGLGTHQSIGIGMHVCSHFIPTVERDTLDLQDAYAAKWNEELIACVGQIARRIYDQEISHSSHNTLNKNYETIMAPYSFQKTVPSEKVGAIILKGFFALKNDIFVPTKRLPSANNLSLVISTQTFLADSKHIHGFLPLPLIPFELSKNHFFTALKEHSLIHMTDKSIIEESLTSSALLSNELIELLKWLCSSDINDRSYTKRVLSVVRYHETINSPISYFGKLNYYDALNISLVLPLPSNVLPISIAEHFSQEQLHHNLFLLPCNFKQLIDFYLSENQQYL
;
A
#
# COMPACT_ATOMS: atom_id res chain seq x y z
N MET A 1 36.82 28.48 5.67
CA MET A 1 35.61 28.32 4.85
C MET A 1 35.75 27.04 4.07
N MET A 2 34.99 25.99 4.41
CA MET A 2 34.84 24.84 3.51
C MET A 2 33.75 25.21 2.51
N THR A 3 34.11 25.30 1.24
CA THR A 3 33.16 25.53 0.13
C THR A 3 32.56 24.19 -0.26
N LEU A 4 31.26 24.04 -0.04
CA LEU A 4 30.50 22.89 -0.52
C LEU A 4 29.98 23.20 -1.93
N ASP A 5 30.54 22.53 -2.93
CA ASP A 5 30.09 22.66 -4.32
C ASP A 5 29.14 21.53 -4.67
N ILE A 6 27.84 21.87 -4.76
CA ILE A 6 26.78 20.98 -5.24
C ILE A 6 26.59 21.20 -6.73
N LYS A 7 26.80 20.15 -7.54
CA LYS A 7 26.46 20.15 -8.96
C LYS A 7 25.06 19.58 -9.14
N VAL A 8 24.19 20.35 -9.78
CA VAL A 8 22.84 19.91 -10.15
C VAL A 8 22.79 19.69 -11.66
N ASN A 9 22.70 18.43 -12.06
CA ASN A 9 22.49 18.06 -13.46
C ASN A 9 21.02 17.74 -13.68
N GLN A 10 20.39 18.40 -14.65
CA GLN A 10 18.99 18.18 -14.99
C GLN A 10 18.90 17.43 -16.32
N LEU A 11 18.21 16.29 -16.31
CA LEU A 11 17.88 15.52 -17.51
C LEU A 11 16.37 15.61 -17.74
N LEU A 12 15.96 16.14 -18.89
CA LEU A 12 14.56 16.14 -19.30
C LEU A 12 14.15 14.72 -19.67
N VAL A 13 13.26 14.13 -18.89
CA VAL A 13 12.73 12.78 -19.14
C VAL A 13 11.45 12.87 -19.95
N PHE A 14 10.60 13.86 -19.63
CA PHE A 14 9.30 13.99 -20.26
C PHE A 14 8.77 15.44 -20.20
N GLN A 15 8.12 15.88 -21.27
CA GLN A 15 7.42 17.17 -21.34
C GLN A 15 6.09 17.00 -22.08
N MET A 16 5.02 17.52 -21.50
CA MET A 16 3.72 17.63 -22.16
C MET A 16 3.25 19.07 -22.18
N SER A 17 2.97 19.54 -23.38
CA SER A 17 2.22 20.77 -23.64
C SER A 17 0.95 20.42 -24.42
N LYS A 18 -0.08 21.29 -24.38
CA LYS A 18 -1.27 21.16 -25.23
C LYS A 18 -0.86 21.34 -26.71
N THR A 19 -0.39 20.28 -27.35
CA THR A 19 -0.21 20.24 -28.81
C THR A 19 -1.22 19.26 -29.41
N LYS A 20 -1.90 19.70 -30.49
CA LYS A 20 -2.79 18.85 -31.29
C LYS A 20 -1.96 17.70 -31.88
N SER A 21 -2.41 16.49 -31.59
CA SER A 21 -1.98 15.16 -32.07
C SER A 21 -0.90 15.07 -33.15
N ASN A 22 0.12 14.23 -32.90
CA ASN A 22 0.47 13.06 -33.73
C ASN A 22 1.53 12.24 -32.99
N THR A 23 1.19 11.02 -32.57
CA THR A 23 2.10 10.10 -31.87
C THR A 23 2.46 8.91 -32.73
N SER A 24 3.76 8.72 -32.99
CA SER A 24 4.36 7.40 -33.19
C SER A 24 5.16 7.03 -31.93
N SER A 25 4.91 5.82 -31.46
CA SER A 25 5.34 5.16 -30.22
C SER A 25 6.84 5.13 -29.96
N ILE A 26 7.23 5.24 -28.68
CA ILE A 26 8.06 4.31 -27.88
C ILE A 26 7.95 4.78 -26.41
N LEU A 27 7.66 3.85 -25.49
CA LEU A 27 7.32 4.05 -24.05
C LEU A 27 6.02 4.83 -23.85
N ASN A 28 4.99 4.22 -23.23
CA ASN A 28 3.70 4.88 -23.01
C ASN A 28 3.90 6.26 -22.35
N PRO A 29 3.77 7.36 -23.12
CA PRO A 29 4.06 8.69 -22.61
C PRO A 29 3.01 9.03 -21.56
N PHE A 30 3.48 9.60 -20.45
CA PHE A 30 2.70 10.05 -19.30
C PHE A 30 1.48 10.86 -19.78
N THR A 31 0.31 10.25 -19.98
CA THR A 31 -0.89 10.98 -20.45
C THR A 31 -1.53 11.69 -19.28
N PHE A 32 -1.00 12.87 -18.95
CA PHE A 32 -1.60 13.71 -17.93
C PHE A 32 -2.89 14.31 -18.46
N LYS A 33 -4.01 13.69 -18.07
CA LYS A 33 -5.31 14.33 -18.24
C LYS A 33 -5.43 15.45 -17.21
N PRO A 34 -5.61 16.71 -17.64
CA PRO A 34 -5.74 17.85 -16.76
C PRO A 34 -6.96 17.62 -15.84
N HIS A 35 -6.72 17.43 -14.55
CA HIS A 35 -7.81 17.35 -13.57
C HIS A 35 -7.95 18.71 -12.89
N ARG A 36 -9.19 19.08 -12.56
CA ARG A 36 -9.48 20.32 -11.83
C ARG A 36 -9.14 20.14 -10.36
N SER A 37 -8.65 21.21 -9.71
CA SER A 37 -8.57 21.26 -8.24
C SER A 37 -9.94 21.00 -7.62
N ILE A 38 -9.97 20.51 -6.37
CA ILE A 38 -11.23 20.21 -5.65
C ILE A 38 -12.20 21.39 -5.68
N HIS A 39 -11.69 22.63 -5.65
CA HIS A 39 -12.51 23.82 -5.62
C HIS A 39 -12.46 24.62 -6.94
N ASN A 40 -12.01 23.98 -8.03
CA ASN A 40 -11.95 24.52 -9.40
C ASN A 40 -11.10 25.80 -9.58
N MET A 41 -10.24 26.15 -8.62
CA MET A 41 -9.35 27.31 -8.71
C MET A 41 -8.21 27.08 -9.69
N LEU A 42 -7.69 25.86 -9.77
CA LEU A 42 -6.53 25.52 -10.58
C LEU A 42 -6.92 24.49 -11.65
N LEU A 43 -6.52 24.80 -12.88
CA LEU A 43 -6.58 23.90 -14.02
C LEU A 43 -5.14 23.51 -14.35
N LEU A 44 -4.76 22.25 -14.16
CA LEU A 44 -3.39 21.79 -14.41
C LEU A 44 -3.21 21.62 -15.92
N ASP A 45 -2.39 22.42 -16.60
CA ASP A 45 -2.36 22.49 -18.08
C ASP A 45 -1.22 21.72 -18.73
N SER A 46 -0.04 21.86 -18.16
CA SER A 46 1.20 21.31 -18.69
C SER A 46 2.04 20.78 -17.54
N PHE A 47 2.90 19.81 -17.84
CA PHE A 47 3.86 19.34 -16.86
C PHE A 47 5.13 18.85 -17.52
N VAL A 48 6.20 18.95 -16.76
CA VAL A 48 7.55 18.58 -17.14
C VAL A 48 8.08 17.68 -16.04
N PHE A 49 8.50 16.47 -16.43
CA PHE A 49 9.21 15.56 -15.55
C PHE A 49 10.68 15.54 -15.93
N THR A 50 11.51 15.79 -14.93
CA THR A 50 12.97 15.81 -15.06
C THR A 50 13.58 14.95 -13.95
N GLU A 51 14.72 14.35 -14.23
CA GLU A 51 15.57 13.79 -13.19
C GLU A 51 16.65 14.80 -12.83
N GLN A 52 16.83 15.03 -11.53
CA GLN A 52 17.80 15.97 -10.99
C GLN A 52 18.83 15.20 -10.17
N THR A 53 20.08 15.20 -10.65
CA THR A 53 21.19 14.60 -9.92
C THR A 53 21.92 15.66 -9.12
N PHE A 54 21.92 15.50 -7.79
CA PHE A 54 22.68 16.29 -6.85
C PHE A 54 23.97 15.54 -6.54
N ALA A 55 25.12 16.10 -6.92
CA ALA A 55 26.42 15.50 -6.67
C ALA A 55 27.29 16.44 -5.84
N ILE A 56 27.92 15.88 -4.80
CA ILE A 56 28.97 16.56 -4.05
C ILE A 56 30.28 16.36 -4.82
N THR A 57 31.06 17.43 -4.99
CA THR A 57 32.32 17.36 -5.72
C THR A 57 33.27 16.35 -5.07
N ASN A 58 33.73 15.35 -5.83
CA ASN A 58 34.52 14.20 -5.35
C ASN A 58 33.82 13.33 -4.27
N GLY A 59 32.50 13.45 -4.15
CA GLY A 59 31.70 12.77 -3.14
C GLY A 59 30.53 11.98 -3.73
N PRO A 60 29.59 11.55 -2.88
CA PRO A 60 28.41 10.82 -3.30
C PRO A 60 27.44 11.69 -4.12
N SER A 61 26.57 11.04 -4.88
CA SER A 61 25.49 11.68 -5.61
C SER A 61 24.16 10.99 -5.37
N ILE A 62 23.08 11.77 -5.50
CA ILE A 62 21.71 11.29 -5.44
C ILE A 62 20.95 11.82 -6.65
N THR A 63 20.13 10.97 -7.27
CA THR A 63 19.19 11.42 -8.29
C THR A 63 17.79 11.46 -7.70
N LEU A 64 17.06 12.53 -7.97
CA LEU A 64 15.69 12.74 -7.52
C LEU A 64 14.79 13.00 -8.72
N GLY A 65 13.52 12.60 -8.59
CA GLY A 65 12.49 12.93 -9.55
C GLY A 65 11.98 14.33 -9.26
N HIS A 66 11.86 15.15 -10.29
CA HIS A 66 11.32 16.49 -10.21
C HIS A 66 10.18 16.65 -11.21
N ILE A 67 9.02 17.08 -10.73
CA ILE A 67 7.86 17.41 -11.56
C ILE A 67 7.59 18.90 -11.40
N ALA A 68 7.53 19.61 -12.51
CA ALA A 68 7.06 20.98 -12.60
C ALA A 68 5.76 21.02 -13.39
N ILE A 69 4.72 21.58 -12.81
CA ILE A 69 3.39 21.71 -13.41
C ILE A 69 3.03 23.17 -13.51
N GLU A 70 2.55 23.57 -14.69
CA GLU A 70 1.94 24.87 -14.89
C GLU A 70 0.41 24.73 -14.81
N ALA A 71 -0.21 25.58 -14.01
CA ALA A 71 -1.65 25.59 -13.80
C ALA A 71 -2.24 26.96 -14.09
N HIS A 72 -3.28 27.02 -14.92
CA HIS A 72 -4.08 28.24 -15.10
C HIS A 72 -4.97 28.50 -13.88
N LEU A 73 -5.04 29.77 -13.51
CA LEU A 73 -5.91 30.26 -12.45
C LEU A 73 -7.32 30.54 -12.97
N ASN A 74 -8.28 29.89 -12.36
CA ASN A 74 -9.71 30.13 -12.51
C ASN A 74 -10.29 30.59 -11.17
N ILE A 75 -10.03 31.85 -10.83
CA ILE A 75 -10.47 32.46 -9.58
C ILE A 75 -11.74 33.31 -9.76
N ASP A 76 -12.59 33.31 -8.73
CA ASP A 76 -13.77 34.16 -8.66
C ASP A 76 -13.42 35.66 -8.56
N GLN A 77 -14.40 36.53 -8.82
CA GLN A 77 -14.17 37.98 -8.85
C GLN A 77 -13.79 38.54 -7.46
N GLN A 78 -14.28 37.94 -6.37
CA GLN A 78 -14.00 38.40 -5.01
C GLN A 78 -12.52 38.18 -4.66
N LEU A 79 -12.03 36.97 -4.89
CA LEU A 79 -10.63 36.59 -4.67
C LEU A 79 -9.71 37.38 -5.62
N ARG A 80 -10.13 37.61 -6.86
CA ARG A 80 -9.39 38.45 -7.82
C ARG A 80 -9.25 39.89 -7.32
N ASN A 81 -10.33 40.48 -6.84
CA ASN A 81 -10.31 41.85 -6.31
C ASN A 81 -9.44 41.95 -5.05
N TYR A 82 -9.48 40.95 -4.16
CA TYR A 82 -8.60 40.88 -3.00
C TYR A 82 -7.13 40.85 -3.43
N PHE A 83 -6.76 39.93 -4.34
CA PHE A 83 -5.38 39.82 -4.77
C PHE A 83 -4.91 41.02 -5.58
N GLN A 84 -5.74 41.66 -6.39
CA GLN A 84 -5.36 42.89 -7.11
C GLN A 84 -5.03 44.05 -6.16
N ARG A 85 -5.61 44.08 -4.95
CA ARG A 85 -5.27 45.09 -3.93
C ARG A 85 -3.89 44.86 -3.32
N ILE A 86 -3.43 43.61 -3.25
CA ILE A 86 -2.17 43.21 -2.61
C ILE A 86 -1.06 43.08 -3.64
N LEU A 87 -1.31 42.30 -4.67
CA LEU A 87 -0.47 42.02 -5.82
C LEU A 87 -1.01 42.88 -6.97
N LYS A 88 -0.36 44.02 -7.24
CA LYS A 88 -0.72 44.96 -8.32
C LYS A 88 -1.15 44.28 -9.63
N THR A 89 -0.57 43.12 -9.94
CA THR A 89 -1.00 42.21 -11.01
C THR A 89 -1.02 40.77 -10.50
N LEU A 90 -2.14 40.07 -10.69
CA LEU A 90 -2.22 38.63 -10.45
C LEU A 90 -1.71 37.88 -11.70
N PRO A 91 -0.83 36.88 -11.56
CA PRO A 91 -0.41 36.07 -12.70
C PRO A 91 -1.59 35.27 -13.30
N SER A 92 -1.52 34.88 -14.57
CA SER A 92 -2.52 34.02 -15.21
C SER A 92 -2.26 32.52 -14.99
N THR A 93 -1.02 32.18 -14.63
CA THR A 93 -0.57 30.82 -14.33
C THR A 93 0.19 30.77 -13.01
N VAL A 94 0.21 29.61 -12.39
CA VAL A 94 1.00 29.28 -11.21
C VAL A 94 1.78 28.01 -11.50
N GLN A 95 3.04 27.99 -11.05
CA GLN A 95 3.85 26.78 -11.12
C GLN A 95 3.82 26.02 -9.79
N ILE A 96 3.61 24.71 -9.86
CA ILE A 96 3.71 23.76 -8.74
C ILE A 96 4.87 22.82 -9.04
N GLN A 97 5.84 22.75 -8.14
CA GLN A 97 7.02 21.91 -8.28
C GLN A 97 7.07 20.89 -7.14
N LEU A 98 7.38 19.64 -7.47
CA LEU A 98 7.56 18.55 -6.51
C LEU A 98 8.91 17.88 -6.76
N LEU A 99 9.64 17.63 -5.68
CA LEU A 99 10.89 16.86 -5.68
C LEU A 99 10.70 15.63 -4.80
N PHE A 100 10.96 14.44 -5.34
CA PHE A 100 10.71 13.17 -4.66
C PHE A 100 11.76 12.12 -5.03
N VAL A 101 11.82 11.03 -4.26
CA VAL A 101 12.72 9.91 -4.57
C VAL A 101 11.99 8.93 -5.50
N PRO A 102 12.44 8.71 -6.74
CA PRO A 102 11.86 7.72 -7.64
C PRO A 102 11.98 6.30 -7.08
N THR A 103 10.97 5.46 -7.28
CA THR A 103 10.96 4.08 -6.78
C THR A 103 12.18 3.29 -7.26
N LYS A 104 12.60 3.48 -8.51
CA LYS A 104 13.78 2.80 -9.07
C LYS A 104 15.06 2.99 -8.23
N ILE A 105 15.16 4.11 -7.52
CA ILE A 105 16.31 4.43 -6.65
C ILE A 105 16.09 3.81 -5.27
N LEU A 106 14.86 3.86 -4.77
CA LEU A 106 14.46 3.18 -3.54
C LEU A 106 14.49 1.65 -3.64
N LEU A 107 14.68 1.04 -4.81
CA LEU A 107 14.90 -0.41 -4.92
C LEU A 107 16.36 -0.81 -4.64
N ASN A 108 17.31 0.12 -4.76
CA ASN A 108 18.73 -0.07 -4.42
C ASN A 108 19.03 0.37 -2.97
N GLN A 109 18.14 0.04 -2.03
CA GLN A 109 18.16 0.57 -0.65
C GLN A 109 19.49 0.36 0.07
N GLN A 110 20.17 -0.76 -0.13
CA GLN A 110 21.39 -1.08 0.63
C GLN A 110 22.56 -0.12 0.34
N GLN A 111 22.76 0.26 -0.93
CA GLN A 111 23.75 1.28 -1.28
C GLN A 111 23.32 2.65 -0.75
N PHE A 112 22.03 2.93 -0.80
CA PHE A 112 21.49 4.22 -0.39
C PHE A 112 21.51 4.43 1.14
N GLN A 113 21.17 3.39 1.90
CA GLN A 113 21.21 3.37 3.36
C GLN A 113 22.64 3.42 3.87
N SER A 114 23.61 2.77 3.23
CA SER A 114 25.01 2.86 3.66
C SER A 114 25.60 4.26 3.44
N LEU A 115 25.22 4.94 2.35
CA LEU A 115 25.57 6.35 2.13
C LEU A 115 24.99 7.28 3.21
N ILE A 116 23.76 7.02 3.64
CA ILE A 116 23.04 7.80 4.64
C ILE A 116 23.46 7.42 6.08
N ALA A 117 23.85 6.17 6.35
CA ALA A 117 24.28 5.75 7.68
C ALA A 117 25.56 6.48 8.14
N ASN A 118 26.39 6.92 7.19
CA ASN A 118 27.55 7.74 7.50
C ASN A 118 27.12 9.09 8.08
N ASN A 119 27.79 9.52 9.16
CA ASN A 119 27.52 10.80 9.83
C ASN A 119 28.48 11.92 9.40
N ASN A 120 29.13 11.76 8.25
CA ASN A 120 29.97 12.82 7.68
C ASN A 120 29.10 13.97 7.13
N LEU A 121 29.74 15.11 6.85
CA LEU A 121 29.07 16.31 6.34
C LEU A 121 28.30 16.02 5.04
N ASP A 122 28.91 15.27 4.12
CA ASP A 122 28.33 14.92 2.82
C ASP A 122 27.02 14.16 2.96
N ALA A 123 26.97 13.15 3.84
CA ALA A 123 25.75 12.41 4.11
C ALA A 123 24.68 13.26 4.80
N GLN A 124 25.07 14.21 5.67
CA GLN A 124 24.12 15.14 6.29
C GLN A 124 23.47 16.07 5.25
N ILE A 125 24.23 16.53 4.26
CA ILE A 125 23.71 17.34 3.15
C ILE A 125 22.75 16.51 2.29
N LEU A 126 23.13 15.28 1.92
CA LEU A 126 22.23 14.43 1.14
C LEU A 126 20.95 14.08 1.92
N LYS A 127 21.05 13.87 3.24
CA LYS A 127 19.88 13.69 4.14
C LYS A 127 18.95 14.89 4.14
N SER A 128 19.46 16.12 4.05
CA SER A 128 18.60 17.32 4.12
C SER A 128 17.86 17.60 2.81
N ILE A 129 18.36 17.09 1.68
CA ILE A 129 17.70 17.17 0.36
C ILE A 129 16.63 16.07 0.21
N LEU A 130 16.71 15.02 1.04
CA LEU A 130 15.83 13.87 0.96
C LEU A 130 14.47 14.10 1.62
N PRO A 131 13.37 13.91 0.89
CA PRO A 131 12.04 13.98 1.47
C PRO A 131 11.64 12.66 2.17
N LEU A 132 12.60 11.82 2.55
CA LEU A 132 12.39 10.54 3.23
C LEU A 132 13.42 10.34 4.36
N LYS A 133 12.98 9.68 5.43
CA LYS A 133 13.82 9.17 6.51
C LYS A 133 13.79 7.65 6.52
N PHE A 134 14.89 7.06 6.97
CA PHE A 134 15.02 5.62 7.16
C PHE A 134 15.19 5.38 8.66
N LEU A 135 14.22 4.74 9.31
CA LEU A 135 14.21 4.44 10.74
C LEU A 135 13.80 2.98 10.92
N ASP A 136 14.61 2.20 11.64
CA ASP A 136 14.32 0.80 11.98
C ASP A 136 13.89 -0.07 10.79
N ASN A 137 14.54 0.12 9.64
CA ASN A 137 14.23 -0.50 8.33
C ASN A 137 12.91 -0.05 7.67
N GLU A 138 12.22 0.93 8.22
CA GLU A 138 11.06 1.57 7.61
C GLU A 138 11.44 2.85 6.86
N ILE A 139 10.69 3.13 5.78
CA ILE A 139 10.78 4.37 5.01
C ILE A 139 9.66 5.30 5.48
N ILE A 140 10.03 6.45 6.03
CA ILE A 140 9.08 7.42 6.58
C ILE A 140 9.14 8.72 5.76
N PRO A 141 7.99 9.24 5.31
CA PRO A 141 7.88 10.56 4.70
C PRO A 141 8.46 11.69 5.56
N SER A 142 9.26 12.55 4.94
CA SER A 142 9.80 13.76 5.58
C SER A 142 9.81 14.98 4.65
N GLY A 143 8.89 15.01 3.69
CA GLY A 143 8.72 16.14 2.78
C GLY A 143 8.39 17.46 3.50
N LEU A 144 8.80 18.57 2.87
CA LEU A 144 8.68 19.94 3.40
C LEU A 144 8.09 20.87 2.34
N ILE A 145 7.47 21.95 2.78
CA ILE A 145 6.99 23.03 1.93
C ILE A 145 8.05 24.13 1.81
N PHE A 146 8.22 24.65 0.60
CA PHE A 146 9.13 25.73 0.26
C PHE A 146 8.34 26.92 -0.28
N ILE A 147 8.66 28.10 0.23
CA ILE A 147 8.04 29.40 -0.12
C ILE A 147 9.06 30.35 -0.77
N GLY A 148 10.02 29.78 -1.50
CA GLY A 148 11.27 30.44 -1.93
C GLY A 148 12.44 30.18 -0.99
N LEU A 149 12.16 29.82 0.26
CA LEU A 149 13.09 29.24 1.23
C LEU A 149 12.44 28.02 1.91
N GLY A 150 13.23 27.14 2.50
CA GLY A 150 12.73 25.95 3.19
C GLY A 150 12.01 26.29 4.49
N THR A 151 10.73 25.93 4.60
CA THR A 151 9.96 26.12 5.83
C THR A 151 10.14 24.94 6.79
N HIS A 152 9.72 25.12 8.04
CA HIS A 152 9.59 24.01 9.01
C HIS A 152 8.30 23.20 8.83
N GLN A 153 7.44 23.56 7.87
CA GLN A 153 6.17 22.86 7.65
C GLN A 153 6.38 21.56 6.88
N SER A 154 6.14 20.44 7.56
CA SER A 154 6.09 19.12 6.93
C SER A 154 4.80 18.90 6.15
N ILE A 155 4.85 18.03 5.15
CA ILE A 155 3.73 17.78 4.23
C ILE A 155 3.09 16.39 4.38
N GLY A 156 3.72 15.49 5.14
CA GLY A 156 3.16 14.16 5.45
C GLY A 156 3.33 13.12 4.35
N ILE A 157 3.81 13.52 3.17
CA ILE A 157 4.20 12.64 2.06
C ILE A 157 5.67 12.81 1.71
N GLY A 158 6.25 11.82 1.03
CA GLY A 158 7.67 11.72 0.70
C GLY A 158 8.12 12.63 -0.43
N MET A 159 7.67 13.89 -0.42
CA MET A 159 7.90 14.87 -1.49
C MET A 159 8.19 16.26 -0.89
N HIS A 160 9.24 16.93 -1.34
CA HIS A 160 9.37 18.37 -1.13
C HIS A 160 8.51 19.11 -2.16
N VAL A 161 7.92 20.23 -1.75
CA VAL A 161 6.98 20.98 -2.58
C VAL A 161 7.30 22.45 -2.56
N CYS A 162 7.35 23.06 -3.75
CA CYS A 162 7.53 24.48 -3.94
C CYS A 162 6.42 25.02 -4.86
N SER A 163 5.80 26.13 -4.47
CA SER A 163 4.84 26.83 -5.31
C SER A 163 4.72 28.29 -4.86
N HIS A 164 3.81 29.03 -5.46
CA HIS A 164 3.52 30.43 -5.15
C HIS A 164 2.67 30.54 -3.88
N PHE A 165 3.12 29.90 -2.80
CA PHE A 165 2.47 29.95 -1.49
C PHE A 165 2.61 31.34 -0.87
N ILE A 166 1.57 31.74 -0.13
CA ILE A 166 1.56 33.01 0.62
C ILE A 166 2.07 32.72 2.03
N PRO A 167 3.22 33.29 2.42
CA PRO A 167 3.76 33.08 3.75
C PRO A 167 3.14 34.02 4.78
N THR A 168 3.38 33.74 6.05
CA THR A 168 3.12 34.69 7.14
C THR A 168 4.08 35.89 7.08
N VAL A 169 3.88 36.87 7.96
CA VAL A 169 4.73 38.06 8.07
C VAL A 169 6.18 37.69 8.40
N GLU A 170 6.38 36.69 9.26
CA GLU A 170 7.69 36.17 9.64
C GLU A 170 8.40 35.42 8.50
N ARG A 171 7.65 35.00 7.47
CA ARG A 171 8.14 34.26 6.30
C ARG A 171 8.75 32.89 6.58
N ASP A 172 8.34 32.27 7.69
CA ASP A 172 8.81 30.94 8.08
C ASP A 172 7.75 29.84 7.89
N THR A 173 6.48 30.23 7.73
CA THR A 173 5.34 29.31 7.58
C THR A 173 4.31 29.82 6.58
N LEU A 174 3.34 28.97 6.24
CA LEU A 174 2.21 29.31 5.37
C LEU A 174 1.17 30.12 6.13
N ASP A 175 0.62 31.16 5.50
CA ASP A 175 -0.56 31.84 6.04
C ASP A 175 -1.81 31.00 5.78
N LEU A 176 -2.30 30.36 6.84
CA LEU A 176 -3.55 29.60 6.87
C LEU A 176 -4.60 30.28 7.76
N GLN A 177 -4.35 31.51 8.20
CA GLN A 177 -5.22 32.27 9.11
C GLN A 177 -6.03 33.34 8.36
N ASP A 178 -5.41 34.11 7.46
CA ASP A 178 -6.15 35.05 6.61
C ASP A 178 -7.06 34.27 5.65
N ALA A 179 -8.34 34.64 5.56
CA ALA A 179 -9.33 33.86 4.82
C ALA A 179 -9.01 33.69 3.32
N TYR A 180 -8.40 34.70 2.70
CA TYR A 180 -8.09 34.66 1.27
C TYR A 180 -6.73 33.99 1.00
N ALA A 181 -5.73 34.28 1.84
CA ALA A 181 -4.43 33.61 1.78
C ALA A 181 -4.55 32.11 2.08
N ALA A 182 -5.32 31.76 3.11
CA ALA A 182 -5.66 30.39 3.44
C ALA A 182 -6.34 29.70 2.26
N LYS A 183 -7.41 30.27 1.70
CA LYS A 183 -8.09 29.70 0.53
C LYS A 183 -7.10 29.43 -0.61
N TRP A 184 -6.23 30.39 -0.96
CA TRP A 184 -5.21 30.21 -1.98
C TRP A 184 -4.22 29.08 -1.68
N ASN A 185 -3.65 29.07 -0.47
CA ASN A 185 -2.70 28.06 -0.04
C ASN A 185 -3.33 26.66 0.01
N GLU A 186 -4.54 26.55 0.54
CA GLU A 186 -5.30 25.31 0.61
C GLU A 186 -5.55 24.71 -0.78
N GLU A 187 -5.89 25.54 -1.78
CA GLU A 187 -6.04 25.07 -3.17
C GLU A 187 -4.76 24.48 -3.75
N LEU A 188 -3.63 25.16 -3.53
CA LEU A 188 -2.33 24.70 -4.01
C LEU A 188 -1.95 23.38 -3.33
N ILE A 189 -2.13 23.28 -2.02
CA ILE A 189 -1.88 22.06 -1.25
C ILE A 189 -2.81 20.93 -1.72
N ALA A 190 -4.08 21.20 -1.97
CA ALA A 190 -5.02 20.22 -2.50
C ALA A 190 -4.58 19.69 -3.87
N CYS A 191 -4.07 20.56 -4.75
CA CYS A 191 -3.52 20.15 -6.04
C CYS A 191 -2.28 19.28 -5.88
N VAL A 192 -1.41 19.58 -4.92
CA VAL A 192 -0.24 18.75 -4.61
C VAL A 192 -0.67 17.32 -4.26
N GLY A 193 -1.72 17.14 -3.45
CA GLY A 193 -2.29 15.82 -3.16
C GLY A 193 -2.74 15.09 -4.43
N GLN A 194 -3.44 15.77 -5.34
CA GLN A 194 -3.86 15.18 -6.63
C GLN A 194 -2.66 14.80 -7.52
N ILE A 195 -1.62 15.62 -7.52
CA ILE A 195 -0.41 15.36 -8.30
C ILE A 195 0.34 14.15 -7.73
N ALA A 196 0.53 14.11 -6.41
CA ALA A 196 1.09 12.97 -5.70
C ALA A 196 0.32 11.68 -6.02
N ARG A 197 -1.01 11.76 -6.10
CA ARG A 197 -1.86 10.64 -6.49
C ARG A 197 -1.58 10.11 -7.89
N ARG A 198 -1.37 11.00 -8.86
CA ARG A 198 -1.03 10.58 -10.24
C ARG A 198 0.34 9.92 -10.31
N ILE A 199 1.30 10.39 -9.52
CA ILE A 199 2.63 9.78 -9.44
C ILE A 199 2.51 8.39 -8.84
N TYR A 200 1.77 8.24 -7.74
CA TYR A 200 1.46 6.93 -7.16
C TYR A 200 0.85 5.96 -8.17
N ASP A 201 -0.22 6.38 -8.87
CA ASP A 201 -0.92 5.56 -9.86
C ASP A 201 0.02 5.02 -10.95
N GLN A 202 0.99 5.84 -11.34
CA GLN A 202 1.98 5.47 -12.34
C GLN A 202 3.02 4.50 -11.78
N GLU A 203 3.60 4.80 -10.62
CA GLU A 203 4.64 3.97 -10.02
C GLU A 203 4.09 2.56 -9.72
N ILE A 204 2.87 2.48 -9.19
CA ILE A 204 2.21 1.20 -8.91
C ILE A 204 1.91 0.42 -10.20
N SER A 205 1.46 1.09 -11.27
CA SER A 205 1.17 0.44 -12.55
C SER A 205 2.43 -0.08 -13.23
N HIS A 206 3.52 0.69 -13.24
CA HIS A 206 4.80 0.27 -13.83
C HIS A 206 5.40 -0.94 -13.11
N SER A 207 5.28 -0.97 -11.77
CA SER A 207 5.74 -2.12 -10.98
C SER A 207 4.98 -3.41 -11.29
N SER A 208 3.70 -3.32 -11.68
CA SER A 208 2.91 -4.51 -12.04
C SER A 208 3.43 -5.24 -13.30
N HIS A 209 4.03 -4.50 -14.24
CA HIS A 209 4.54 -5.03 -15.50
C HIS A 209 5.95 -5.60 -15.40
N ASN A 210 6.76 -5.16 -14.43
CA ASN A 210 8.13 -5.63 -14.23
C ASN A 210 8.15 -6.80 -13.24
N THR A 211 8.32 -8.02 -13.74
CA THR A 211 8.30 -9.29 -13.00
C THR A 211 9.43 -9.47 -11.99
N LEU A 212 10.47 -8.64 -12.05
CA LEU A 212 11.75 -8.91 -11.39
C LEU A 212 11.91 -8.33 -9.98
N ASN A 213 11.11 -7.35 -9.52
CA ASN A 213 11.20 -6.80 -8.16
C ASN A 213 9.93 -6.01 -7.77
N LYS A 214 8.89 -6.71 -7.32
CA LYS A 214 7.63 -6.11 -6.85
C LYS A 214 7.73 -5.68 -5.38
N ASN A 215 8.56 -4.69 -5.05
CA ASN A 215 8.55 -4.10 -3.71
C ASN A 215 7.49 -3.01 -3.61
N TYR A 216 6.21 -3.41 -3.52
CA TYR A 216 5.09 -2.48 -3.40
C TYR A 216 5.13 -1.64 -2.12
N GLU A 217 5.70 -2.18 -1.04
CA GLU A 217 5.87 -1.44 0.21
C GLU A 217 6.70 -0.18 0.00
N THR A 218 7.77 -0.28 -0.80
CA THR A 218 8.62 0.86 -1.14
C THR A 218 7.90 1.92 -1.96
N ILE A 219 6.99 1.53 -2.85
CA ILE A 219 6.16 2.45 -3.64
C ILE A 219 5.15 3.16 -2.75
N MET A 220 4.56 2.45 -1.78
CA MET A 220 3.52 2.99 -0.90
C MET A 220 4.09 3.83 0.25
N ALA A 221 5.31 3.55 0.72
CA ALA A 221 5.90 4.21 1.88
C ALA A 221 5.91 5.77 1.81
N PRO A 222 6.25 6.41 0.68
CA PRO A 222 6.14 7.87 0.53
C PRO A 222 4.73 8.42 0.71
N TYR A 223 3.69 7.58 0.61
CA TYR A 223 2.29 7.95 0.69
C TYR A 223 1.65 7.46 2.00
N SER A 224 2.42 7.31 3.07
CA SER A 224 1.90 6.90 4.38
C SER A 224 1.14 8.00 5.14
N PHE A 225 1.06 9.23 4.60
CA PHE A 225 0.33 10.37 5.18
C PHE A 225 0.65 10.63 6.65
N GLN A 226 1.93 10.84 6.95
CA GLN A 226 2.39 11.18 8.29
C GLN A 226 1.75 12.47 8.79
N LYS A 227 1.52 12.54 10.09
CA LYS A 227 1.00 13.73 10.76
C LYS A 227 1.90 14.95 10.50
N THR A 228 1.32 16.05 10.03
CA THR A 228 2.09 17.24 9.66
C THR A 228 2.30 18.20 10.82
N VAL A 229 3.45 18.87 10.82
CA VAL A 229 3.87 19.84 11.83
C VAL A 229 4.46 21.09 11.16
N PRO A 230 4.31 22.29 11.73
CA PRO A 230 3.54 22.59 12.94
C PRO A 230 2.02 22.51 12.74
N SER A 231 1.51 22.66 11.50
CA SER A 231 0.07 22.58 11.22
C SER A 231 -0.33 21.21 10.67
N GLU A 232 -1.26 20.53 11.33
CA GLU A 232 -1.88 19.27 10.87
C GLU A 232 -2.81 19.47 9.65
N LYS A 233 -3.30 20.71 9.48
CA LYS A 233 -4.22 21.08 8.40
C LYS A 233 -3.63 20.81 7.02
N VAL A 234 -2.32 20.99 6.87
CA VAL A 234 -1.58 20.73 5.63
C VAL A 234 -1.73 19.27 5.20
N GLY A 235 -1.43 18.33 6.10
CA GLY A 235 -1.55 16.89 5.82
C GLY A 235 -2.99 16.49 5.49
N ALA A 236 -3.97 17.03 6.22
CA ALA A 236 -5.38 16.77 5.95
C ALA A 236 -5.81 17.23 4.55
N ILE A 237 -5.35 18.39 4.09
CA ILE A 237 -5.66 18.91 2.75
C ILE A 237 -4.95 18.10 1.66
N ILE A 238 -3.69 17.70 1.88
CA ILE A 238 -2.96 16.80 0.96
C ILE A 238 -3.72 15.50 0.79
N LEU A 239 -4.11 14.89 1.91
CA LEU A 239 -4.83 13.62 1.92
C LEU A 239 -6.19 13.75 1.20
N LYS A 240 -6.93 14.82 1.48
CA LYS A 240 -8.18 15.14 0.77
C LYS A 240 -7.94 15.31 -0.74
N GLY A 241 -6.89 16.03 -1.12
CA GLY A 241 -6.44 16.19 -2.50
C GLY A 241 -6.15 14.86 -3.18
N PHE A 242 -5.42 13.99 -2.51
CA PHE A 242 -5.02 12.68 -3.00
C PHE A 242 -6.23 11.77 -3.28
N PHE A 243 -7.20 11.72 -2.36
CA PHE A 243 -8.39 10.87 -2.50
C PHE A 243 -9.56 11.52 -3.26
N ALA A 244 -9.49 12.81 -3.59
CA ALA A 244 -10.56 13.48 -4.34
C ALA A 244 -10.61 13.12 -5.83
N LEU A 245 -9.56 12.50 -6.37
CA LEU A 245 -9.59 12.02 -7.74
C LEU A 245 -10.61 10.87 -7.85
N LYS A 246 -11.54 11.00 -8.81
CA LYS A 246 -12.60 10.01 -9.05
C LYS A 246 -12.08 8.66 -9.56
N ASN A 247 -10.79 8.56 -9.87
CA ASN A 247 -10.20 7.36 -10.43
C ASN A 247 -10.02 6.30 -9.35
N ASP A 248 -10.19 5.06 -9.76
CA ASP A 248 -9.99 3.90 -8.92
C ASP A 248 -8.58 3.83 -8.35
N ILE A 249 -8.50 3.39 -7.09
CA ILE A 249 -7.22 3.26 -6.39
C ILE A 249 -6.67 1.86 -6.51
N PHE A 250 -5.63 1.69 -7.32
CA PHE A 250 -5.04 0.37 -7.49
C PHE A 250 -4.11 0.03 -6.32
N VAL A 251 -4.37 -1.12 -5.70
CA VAL A 251 -3.58 -1.67 -4.60
C VAL A 251 -3.16 -3.10 -4.90
N PRO A 252 -1.99 -3.54 -4.42
CA PRO A 252 -1.50 -4.90 -4.62
C PRO A 252 -2.29 -5.90 -3.79
N THR A 253 -2.86 -6.90 -4.46
CA THR A 253 -3.71 -7.94 -3.85
C THR A 253 -3.31 -9.34 -4.27
N LYS A 254 -3.56 -10.28 -3.37
CA LYS A 254 -3.59 -11.70 -3.67
C LYS A 254 -5.05 -12.12 -3.83
N ARG A 255 -5.45 -12.57 -5.03
CA ARG A 255 -6.85 -12.91 -5.34
C ARG A 255 -7.22 -14.36 -5.02
N LEU A 256 -6.24 -15.26 -5.06
CA LEU A 256 -6.43 -16.68 -4.81
C LEU A 256 -5.35 -17.19 -3.85
N PRO A 257 -5.65 -18.18 -3.00
CA PRO A 257 -4.67 -18.79 -2.11
C PRO A 257 -3.42 -19.33 -2.82
N SER A 258 -3.61 -19.91 -4.00
CA SER A 258 -2.56 -20.49 -4.84
C SER A 258 -1.80 -19.48 -5.70
N ALA A 259 -2.17 -18.19 -5.69
CA ALA A 259 -1.51 -17.19 -6.50
C ALA A 259 -0.13 -16.80 -5.94
N ASN A 260 0.93 -17.05 -6.71
CA ASN A 260 2.29 -16.65 -6.34
C ASN A 260 2.54 -15.15 -6.54
N ASN A 261 1.81 -14.53 -7.46
CA ASN A 261 2.00 -13.13 -7.86
C ASN A 261 0.85 -12.26 -7.38
N LEU A 262 1.19 -11.05 -6.93
CA LEU A 262 0.21 -10.02 -6.63
C LEU A 262 -0.30 -9.38 -7.93
N SER A 263 -1.60 -9.08 -7.92
CA SER A 263 -2.33 -8.36 -8.95
C SER A 263 -2.75 -6.99 -8.44
N LEU A 264 -2.93 -6.02 -9.34
CA LEU A 264 -3.53 -4.75 -8.96
C LEU A 264 -5.06 -4.85 -9.03
N VAL A 265 -5.73 -4.42 -7.96
CA VAL A 265 -7.19 -4.35 -7.85
C VAL A 265 -7.57 -2.99 -7.27
N ILE A 266 -8.76 -2.52 -7.61
CA ILE A 266 -9.34 -1.28 -7.11
C ILE A 266 -9.60 -1.41 -5.61
N SER A 267 -9.15 -0.48 -4.78
CA SER A 267 -9.15 -0.57 -3.32
C SER A 267 -10.54 -0.81 -2.73
N THR A 268 -11.58 -0.21 -3.32
CA THR A 268 -12.99 -0.39 -2.93
C THR A 268 -13.56 -1.76 -3.31
N GLN A 269 -12.78 -2.60 -3.99
CA GLN A 269 -13.11 -4.00 -4.28
C GLN A 269 -12.16 -4.95 -3.54
N THR A 270 -11.35 -4.44 -2.59
CA THR A 270 -10.35 -5.22 -1.85
C THR A 270 -10.64 -5.28 -0.37
N PHE A 271 -10.09 -6.31 0.26
CA PHE A 271 -10.27 -6.59 1.68
C PHE A 271 -8.93 -6.55 2.41
N LEU A 272 -8.91 -5.92 3.59
CA LEU A 272 -7.79 -6.00 4.52
C LEU A 272 -7.83 -7.31 5.28
N ALA A 273 -6.75 -8.09 5.20
CA ALA A 273 -6.59 -9.29 6.01
C ALA A 273 -6.27 -8.90 7.45
N ASP A 274 -7.00 -9.49 8.41
CA ASP A 274 -6.75 -9.33 9.84
C ASP A 274 -5.65 -10.27 10.36
N SER A 275 -5.30 -11.30 9.58
CA SER A 275 -4.35 -12.34 9.95
C SER A 275 -3.58 -12.85 8.73
N LYS A 276 -2.34 -13.30 8.96
CA LYS A 276 -1.47 -13.90 7.93
C LYS A 276 -2.06 -15.16 7.30
N HIS A 277 -2.94 -15.87 8.00
CA HIS A 277 -3.50 -17.15 7.56
C HIS A 277 -4.69 -17.01 6.60
N ILE A 278 -5.41 -15.87 6.60
CA ILE A 278 -6.61 -15.69 5.75
C ILE A 278 -6.30 -15.83 4.26
N HIS A 279 -5.13 -15.33 3.83
CA HIS A 279 -4.63 -15.47 2.46
C HIS A 279 -4.43 -16.91 2.00
N GLY A 280 -4.33 -17.84 2.95
CA GLY A 280 -4.07 -19.24 2.70
C GLY A 280 -5.30 -20.03 2.29
N PHE A 281 -6.51 -19.50 2.47
CA PHE A 281 -7.74 -20.25 2.21
C PHE A 281 -8.88 -19.43 1.61
N LEU A 282 -8.86 -18.10 1.73
CA LEU A 282 -9.99 -17.26 1.33
C LEU A 282 -9.80 -16.76 -0.12
N PRO A 283 -10.69 -17.12 -1.07
CA PRO A 283 -10.61 -16.71 -2.48
C PRO A 283 -11.18 -15.30 -2.70
N LEU A 284 -10.70 -14.32 -1.93
CA LEU A 284 -11.06 -12.91 -2.04
C LEU A 284 -9.85 -12.07 -2.44
N PRO A 285 -10.06 -10.88 -3.05
CA PRO A 285 -8.99 -9.93 -3.34
C PRO A 285 -8.45 -9.29 -2.06
N LEU A 286 -7.54 -9.99 -1.39
CA LEU A 286 -7.01 -9.60 -0.09
C LEU A 286 -5.68 -8.86 -0.24
N ILE A 287 -5.47 -7.87 0.61
CA ILE A 287 -4.15 -7.23 0.79
C ILE A 287 -3.27 -8.14 1.65
N PRO A 288 -2.08 -8.54 1.18
CA PRO A 288 -1.12 -9.33 1.97
C PRO A 288 -0.95 -8.77 3.38
N PHE A 289 -0.96 -9.63 4.39
CA PHE A 289 -0.99 -9.20 5.80
C PHE A 289 0.17 -8.26 6.16
N GLU A 290 1.36 -8.55 5.65
CA GLU A 290 2.57 -7.76 5.84
C GLU A 290 2.44 -6.38 5.18
N LEU A 291 1.87 -6.30 3.97
CA LEU A 291 1.62 -5.03 3.29
C LEU A 291 0.52 -4.22 3.99
N SER A 292 -0.49 -4.89 4.57
CA SER A 292 -1.61 -4.25 5.24
C SER A 292 -1.21 -3.38 6.44
N LYS A 293 -0.02 -3.63 7.01
CA LYS A 293 0.57 -2.85 8.11
C LYS A 293 1.08 -1.48 7.66
N ASN A 294 1.27 -1.26 6.36
CA ASN A 294 1.69 0.03 5.85
C ASN A 294 0.61 1.10 6.14
N HIS A 295 1.03 2.23 6.70
CA HIS A 295 0.16 3.35 7.06
C HIS A 295 -0.70 3.89 5.89
N PHE A 296 -0.32 3.65 4.64
CA PHE A 296 -1.17 3.91 3.47
C PHE A 296 -2.56 3.22 3.60
N PHE A 297 -2.62 1.99 4.11
CA PHE A 297 -3.87 1.27 4.30
C PHE A 297 -4.67 1.79 5.50
N THR A 298 -4.01 2.37 6.50
CA THR A 298 -4.70 3.11 7.58
C THR A 298 -5.48 4.29 7.00
N ALA A 299 -4.86 5.07 6.13
CA ALA A 299 -5.53 6.17 5.45
C ALA A 299 -6.71 5.69 4.57
N LEU A 300 -6.56 4.58 3.84
CA LEU A 300 -7.68 4.00 3.08
C LEU A 300 -8.82 3.56 3.99
N LYS A 301 -8.52 2.96 5.14
CA LYS A 301 -9.51 2.50 6.13
C LYS A 301 -10.29 3.67 6.72
N GLU A 302 -9.61 4.72 7.16
CA GLU A 302 -10.24 5.92 7.73
C GLU A 302 -11.19 6.62 6.76
N HIS A 303 -10.90 6.52 5.45
CA HIS A 303 -11.72 7.11 4.39
C HIS A 303 -12.74 6.15 3.77
N SER A 304 -12.91 4.94 4.32
CA SER A 304 -13.83 3.91 3.79
C SER A 304 -13.56 3.57 2.32
N LEU A 305 -12.30 3.61 1.90
CA LEU A 305 -11.84 3.30 0.54
C LEU A 305 -11.35 1.85 0.39
N ILE A 306 -11.49 1.04 1.43
CA ILE A 306 -11.14 -0.38 1.46
C ILE A 306 -12.07 -1.12 2.42
N HIS A 307 -12.39 -2.38 2.14
CA HIS A 307 -13.22 -3.20 3.00
C HIS A 307 -12.40 -3.89 4.09
N MET A 308 -13.01 -4.10 5.26
CA MET A 308 -12.48 -4.98 6.29
C MET A 308 -12.99 -6.39 6.06
N THR A 309 -12.19 -7.40 6.39
CA THR A 309 -12.66 -8.79 6.35
C THR A 309 -13.55 -9.04 7.56
N ASP A 310 -14.84 -9.24 7.33
CA ASP A 310 -15.80 -9.57 8.38
C ASP A 310 -16.03 -11.08 8.47
N LYS A 311 -16.37 -11.56 9.67
CA LYS A 311 -16.67 -12.98 9.94
C LYS A 311 -17.78 -13.55 9.05
N SER A 312 -18.79 -12.76 8.71
CA SER A 312 -19.90 -13.17 7.83
C SER A 312 -19.43 -13.46 6.40
N ILE A 313 -18.51 -12.64 5.88
CA ILE A 313 -17.95 -12.81 4.52
C ILE A 313 -17.12 -14.10 4.46
N ILE A 314 -16.38 -14.40 5.52
CA ILE A 314 -15.61 -15.64 5.64
C ILE A 314 -16.56 -16.85 5.66
N GLU A 315 -17.61 -16.82 6.49
CA GLU A 315 -18.63 -17.87 6.55
C GLU A 315 -19.27 -18.09 5.17
N GLU A 316 -19.70 -17.02 4.49
CA GLU A 316 -20.30 -17.09 3.15
C GLU A 316 -19.33 -17.74 2.14
N SER A 317 -18.06 -17.29 2.12
CA SER A 317 -17.05 -17.87 1.24
C SER A 317 -16.85 -19.36 1.49
N LEU A 318 -16.75 -19.79 2.76
CA LEU A 318 -16.55 -21.19 3.13
C LEU A 318 -17.78 -22.07 2.82
N THR A 319 -18.99 -21.49 2.85
CA THR A 319 -20.20 -22.21 2.42
C THR A 319 -20.29 -22.37 0.90
N SER A 320 -19.67 -21.46 0.14
CA SER A 320 -19.75 -21.44 -1.32
C SER A 320 -18.77 -22.41 -1.99
N SER A 321 -17.52 -22.49 -1.49
CA SER A 321 -16.44 -23.31 -2.08
C SER A 321 -16.00 -24.45 -1.15
N ALA A 322 -15.44 -25.51 -1.74
CA ALA A 322 -14.71 -26.52 -0.98
C ALA A 322 -13.21 -26.18 -0.98
N LEU A 323 -12.52 -26.46 0.12
CA LEU A 323 -11.10 -26.17 0.30
C LEU A 323 -10.21 -27.35 -0.13
N LEU A 324 -9.01 -27.07 -0.61
CA LEU A 324 -7.93 -28.04 -0.72
C LEU A 324 -7.28 -28.32 0.64
N SER A 325 -6.55 -29.44 0.79
CA SER A 325 -5.85 -29.77 2.04
C SER A 325 -4.96 -28.65 2.58
N ASN A 326 -4.19 -27.99 1.71
CA ASN A 326 -3.33 -26.87 2.08
C ASN A 326 -4.12 -25.65 2.57
N GLU A 327 -5.26 -25.36 1.93
CA GLU A 327 -6.16 -24.28 2.31
C GLU A 327 -6.85 -24.59 3.64
N LEU A 328 -7.28 -25.85 3.84
CA LEU A 328 -7.83 -26.31 5.11
C LEU A 328 -6.83 -26.14 6.24
N ILE A 329 -5.56 -26.51 6.05
CA ILE A 329 -4.51 -26.33 7.06
C ILE A 329 -4.40 -24.85 7.47
N GLU A 330 -4.41 -23.92 6.52
CA GLU A 330 -4.34 -22.49 6.83
C GLU A 330 -5.61 -21.97 7.53
N LEU A 331 -6.80 -22.45 7.15
CA LEU A 331 -8.04 -22.16 7.87
C LEU A 331 -7.98 -22.65 9.33
N LEU A 332 -7.53 -23.88 9.55
CA LEU A 332 -7.44 -24.45 10.89
C LEU A 332 -6.39 -23.73 11.75
N LYS A 333 -5.25 -23.32 11.17
CA LYS A 333 -4.27 -22.46 11.85
C LYS A 333 -4.86 -21.10 12.22
N TRP A 334 -5.67 -20.51 11.35
CA TRP A 334 -6.40 -19.26 11.64
C TRP A 334 -7.37 -19.45 12.81
N LEU A 335 -8.18 -20.52 12.82
CA LEU A 335 -9.10 -20.87 13.92
C LEU A 335 -8.39 -21.16 15.25
N CYS A 336 -7.16 -21.68 15.20
CA CYS A 336 -6.31 -21.90 16.36
C CYS A 336 -5.55 -20.64 16.82
N SER A 337 -5.56 -19.55 16.04
CA SER A 337 -4.86 -18.32 16.38
C SER A 337 -5.54 -17.59 17.55
N SER A 338 -4.75 -16.82 18.30
CA SER A 338 -5.20 -16.01 19.43
C SER A 338 -6.28 -14.99 19.09
N ASP A 339 -6.44 -14.68 17.81
CA ASP A 339 -7.36 -13.66 17.31
C ASP A 339 -8.82 -14.15 17.34
N ILE A 340 -9.04 -15.46 17.45
CA ILE A 340 -10.38 -16.08 17.41
C ILE A 340 -10.68 -16.75 18.75
N ASN A 341 -11.12 -15.94 19.71
CA ASN A 341 -11.53 -16.42 21.03
C ASN A 341 -13.03 -16.82 21.12
N ASP A 342 -13.74 -16.82 19.99
CA ASP A 342 -15.17 -17.15 19.94
C ASP A 342 -15.38 -18.63 19.59
N ARG A 343 -15.49 -19.47 20.64
CA ARG A 343 -15.78 -20.90 20.49
C ARG A 343 -17.08 -21.18 19.72
N SER A 344 -18.07 -20.30 19.82
CA SER A 344 -19.35 -20.49 19.13
C SER A 344 -19.19 -20.29 17.63
N TYR A 345 -18.45 -19.27 17.23
CA TYR A 345 -18.08 -19.00 15.84
C TYR A 345 -17.27 -20.16 15.25
N THR A 346 -16.22 -20.61 15.94
CA THR A 346 -15.39 -21.73 15.49
C THR A 346 -16.22 -22.99 15.23
N LYS A 347 -17.14 -23.35 16.13
CA LYS A 347 -18.04 -24.48 15.93
C LYS A 347 -18.95 -24.32 14.69
N ARG A 348 -19.51 -23.13 14.47
CA ARG A 348 -20.33 -22.85 13.28
C ARG A 348 -19.51 -23.01 12.00
N VAL A 349 -18.34 -22.39 11.93
CA VAL A 349 -17.44 -22.49 10.77
C VAL A 349 -17.07 -23.94 10.49
N LEU A 350 -16.57 -24.67 11.48
CA LEU A 350 -16.16 -26.07 11.29
C LEU A 350 -17.30 -26.99 10.86
N SER A 351 -18.55 -26.66 11.20
CA SER A 351 -19.72 -27.44 10.78
C SER A 351 -20.07 -27.30 9.29
N VAL A 352 -19.69 -26.18 8.66
CA VAL A 352 -19.98 -25.90 7.23
C VAL A 352 -18.79 -26.16 6.31
N VAL A 353 -17.58 -26.33 6.86
CA VAL A 353 -16.36 -26.54 6.09
C VAL A 353 -16.40 -27.85 5.30
N ARG A 354 -16.22 -27.71 3.99
CA ARG A 354 -16.08 -28.80 3.02
C ARG A 354 -14.66 -28.76 2.46
N TYR A 355 -14.03 -29.92 2.33
CA TYR A 355 -12.69 -30.01 1.75
C TYR A 355 -12.50 -31.27 0.92
N HIS A 356 -11.49 -31.28 0.07
CA HIS A 356 -11.04 -32.45 -0.68
C HIS A 356 -9.51 -32.52 -0.67
N GLU A 357 -8.96 -33.73 -0.58
CA GLU A 357 -7.51 -33.90 -0.46
C GLU A 357 -6.74 -33.50 -1.72
N THR A 358 -7.29 -33.90 -2.86
CA THR A 358 -6.84 -33.50 -4.20
C THR A 358 -8.05 -33.07 -5.02
N ILE A 359 -7.83 -32.41 -6.15
CA ILE A 359 -8.93 -31.93 -7.04
C ILE A 359 -9.87 -33.08 -7.47
N ASN A 360 -9.37 -34.32 -7.51
CA ASN A 360 -10.15 -35.49 -7.92
C ASN A 360 -10.70 -36.31 -6.75
N SER A 361 -10.36 -35.94 -5.50
CA SER A 361 -10.83 -36.64 -4.30
C SER A 361 -12.30 -36.29 -4.00
N PRO A 362 -13.07 -37.21 -3.36
CA PRO A 362 -14.41 -36.89 -2.90
C PRO A 362 -14.40 -35.77 -1.85
N ILE A 363 -15.49 -35.00 -1.80
CA ILE A 363 -15.65 -33.92 -0.82
C ILE A 363 -16.03 -34.50 0.53
N SER A 364 -15.28 -34.12 1.56
CA SER A 364 -15.50 -34.47 2.96
C SER A 364 -15.97 -33.28 3.78
N TYR A 365 -16.73 -33.54 4.85
CA TYR A 365 -17.22 -32.52 5.78
C TYR A 365 -16.39 -32.56 7.06
N PHE A 366 -15.79 -31.43 7.43
CA PHE A 366 -14.88 -31.39 8.59
C PHE A 366 -15.59 -31.75 9.90
N GLY A 367 -16.81 -31.25 10.12
CA GLY A 367 -17.57 -31.49 11.36
C GLY A 367 -17.94 -32.95 11.64
N LYS A 368 -17.67 -33.90 10.73
CA LYS A 368 -17.90 -35.35 10.92
C LYS A 368 -16.63 -36.13 11.21
N LEU A 369 -15.48 -35.45 11.26
CA LEU A 369 -14.18 -36.10 11.43
C LEU A 369 -13.83 -36.27 12.91
N ASN A 370 -13.11 -37.36 13.17
CA ASN A 370 -12.34 -37.60 14.38
C ASN A 370 -10.86 -37.36 14.08
N TYR A 371 -10.04 -37.11 15.10
CA TYR A 371 -8.58 -37.09 14.95
C TYR A 371 -7.97 -38.36 15.52
N TYR A 372 -6.80 -38.76 15.02
CA TYR A 372 -6.10 -39.92 15.53
C TYR A 372 -5.13 -39.53 16.64
N ASP A 373 -5.25 -40.19 17.80
CA ASP A 373 -4.54 -39.79 19.03
C ASP A 373 -3.10 -40.31 19.13
N ALA A 374 -2.69 -41.23 18.23
CA ALA A 374 -1.36 -41.84 18.29
C ALA A 374 -0.48 -41.46 17.10
N LEU A 375 0.64 -40.81 17.36
CA LEU A 375 1.66 -40.47 16.36
C LEU A 375 2.43 -41.69 15.76
N ASN A 376 1.88 -42.92 15.84
CA ASN A 376 2.61 -44.18 15.60
C ASN A 376 1.88 -45.18 14.67
N ILE A 377 0.92 -44.76 13.84
CA ILE A 377 0.51 -45.60 12.70
C ILE A 377 1.58 -45.46 11.61
N SER A 378 2.05 -46.58 11.08
CA SER A 378 2.88 -46.58 9.87
C SER A 378 2.13 -45.87 8.75
N LEU A 379 2.76 -44.89 8.08
CA LEU A 379 2.22 -44.12 6.93
C LEU A 379 1.66 -44.99 5.77
N VAL A 380 1.89 -46.30 5.84
CA VAL A 380 1.46 -47.31 4.87
C VAL A 380 0.01 -47.78 5.10
N LEU A 381 -0.53 -47.66 6.31
CA LEU A 381 -1.87 -48.17 6.60
C LEU A 381 -2.97 -47.16 6.22
N PRO A 382 -4.04 -47.59 5.52
CA PRO A 382 -5.15 -46.70 5.19
C PRO A 382 -5.88 -46.24 6.44
N LEU A 383 -6.36 -45.01 6.44
CA LEU A 383 -7.19 -44.47 7.51
C LEU A 383 -8.68 -44.53 7.13
N PRO A 384 -9.58 -44.69 8.13
CA PRO A 384 -11.01 -44.58 7.89
C PRO A 384 -11.38 -43.19 7.33
N SER A 385 -12.41 -43.13 6.47
CA SER A 385 -12.90 -41.89 5.85
C SER A 385 -13.45 -40.85 6.83
N ASN A 386 -13.70 -41.25 8.08
CA ASN A 386 -14.13 -40.37 9.18
C ASN A 386 -12.97 -39.89 10.08
N VAL A 387 -11.72 -40.16 9.71
CA VAL A 387 -10.53 -39.71 10.44
C VAL A 387 -9.80 -38.65 9.63
N LEU A 388 -9.36 -37.58 10.30
CA LEU A 388 -8.57 -36.52 9.69
C LEU A 388 -7.26 -37.09 9.11
N PRO A 389 -6.93 -36.83 7.84
CA PRO A 389 -5.70 -37.34 7.22
C PRO A 389 -4.43 -36.90 7.98
N ILE A 390 -3.45 -37.80 8.04
CA ILE A 390 -2.16 -37.56 8.72
C ILE A 390 -1.47 -36.30 8.18
N SER A 391 -1.52 -36.10 6.86
CA SER A 391 -0.96 -34.93 6.17
C SER A 391 -1.52 -33.58 6.64
N ILE A 392 -2.71 -33.57 7.26
CA ILE A 392 -3.31 -32.38 7.87
C ILE A 392 -3.05 -32.39 9.38
N ALA A 393 -3.24 -33.54 10.04
CA ALA A 393 -3.13 -33.68 11.49
C ALA A 393 -1.71 -33.35 12.03
N GLU A 394 -0.65 -33.67 11.29
CA GLU A 394 0.75 -33.40 11.66
C GLU A 394 1.07 -31.90 11.88
N HIS A 395 0.23 -31.01 11.37
CA HIS A 395 0.40 -29.56 11.53
C HIS A 395 -0.16 -28.99 12.85
N PHE A 396 -0.79 -29.82 13.69
CA PHE A 396 -1.48 -29.38 14.91
C PHE A 396 -1.09 -30.20 16.12
N SER A 397 -1.05 -29.56 17.30
CA SER A 397 -0.90 -30.28 18.56
C SER A 397 -2.20 -30.98 18.96
N GLN A 398 -2.10 -32.00 19.80
CA GLN A 398 -3.26 -32.69 20.38
C GLN A 398 -4.20 -31.71 21.11
N GLU A 399 -3.63 -30.74 21.83
CA GLU A 399 -4.39 -29.68 22.49
C GLU A 399 -5.17 -28.83 21.48
N GLN A 400 -4.58 -28.47 20.34
CA GLN A 400 -5.28 -27.69 19.31
C GLN A 400 -6.41 -28.49 18.66
N LEU A 401 -6.17 -29.76 18.32
CA LEU A 401 -7.18 -30.64 17.71
C LEU A 401 -8.38 -30.83 18.65
N HIS A 402 -8.14 -31.06 19.93
CA HIS A 402 -9.19 -31.32 20.91
C HIS A 402 -9.85 -30.02 21.43
N HIS A 403 -9.05 -29.02 21.82
CA HIS A 403 -9.54 -27.83 22.52
C HIS A 403 -10.00 -26.70 21.59
N ASN A 404 -9.27 -26.46 20.49
CA ASN A 404 -9.59 -25.38 19.55
C ASN A 404 -10.52 -25.86 18.43
N LEU A 405 -10.29 -27.08 17.94
CA LEU A 405 -11.02 -27.64 16.79
C LEU A 405 -12.13 -28.62 17.16
N PHE A 406 -12.27 -28.95 18.44
CA PHE A 406 -13.35 -29.80 18.99
C PHE A 406 -13.44 -31.20 18.35
N LEU A 407 -12.33 -31.72 17.83
CA LEU A 407 -12.29 -33.08 17.27
C LEU A 407 -12.23 -34.11 18.40
N LEU A 408 -12.94 -35.22 18.22
CA LEU A 408 -12.89 -36.35 19.15
C LEU A 408 -11.78 -37.33 18.74
N PRO A 409 -11.13 -38.00 19.70
CA PRO A 409 -10.15 -39.03 19.38
C PRO A 409 -10.84 -40.26 18.78
N CYS A 410 -10.31 -40.77 17.67
CA CYS A 410 -10.70 -42.06 17.10
C CYS A 410 -10.18 -43.18 18.02
N ASN A 411 -11.11 -43.99 18.54
CA ASN A 411 -10.75 -45.03 19.50
C ASN A 411 -10.10 -46.23 18.77
N PHE A 412 -9.13 -46.88 19.40
CA PHE A 412 -8.42 -48.03 18.85
C PHE A 412 -9.36 -49.15 18.39
N LYS A 413 -10.48 -49.35 19.10
CA LYS A 413 -11.54 -50.29 18.69
C LYS A 413 -12.12 -49.97 17.30
N GLN A 414 -12.43 -48.70 17.03
CA GLN A 414 -13.00 -48.27 15.75
C GLN A 414 -12.00 -48.48 14.60
N LEU A 415 -10.72 -48.26 14.88
CA LEU A 415 -9.63 -48.48 13.94
C LEU A 415 -9.46 -49.97 13.60
N ILE A 416 -9.48 -50.85 14.62
CA ILE A 416 -9.47 -52.30 14.43
C ILE A 416 -10.70 -52.75 13.64
N ASP A 417 -11.90 -52.30 14.01
CA ASP A 417 -13.14 -52.65 13.32
C ASP A 417 -13.08 -52.25 11.84
N PHE A 418 -12.50 -51.08 11.52
CA PHE A 418 -12.25 -50.65 10.14
C PHE A 418 -11.33 -51.63 9.39
N TYR A 419 -10.13 -51.92 9.92
CA TYR A 419 -9.22 -52.87 9.28
C TYR A 419 -9.83 -54.25 9.15
N LEU A 420 -10.53 -54.75 10.17
CA LEU A 420 -11.20 -56.05 10.12
C LEU A 420 -12.38 -56.08 9.13
N SER A 421 -13.06 -54.95 8.91
CA SER A 421 -14.18 -54.84 7.97
C SER A 421 -13.74 -54.68 6.51
N GLU A 422 -12.63 -53.98 6.24
CA GLU A 422 -12.07 -53.83 4.89
C GLU A 422 -11.08 -54.96 4.52
N ASN A 423 -10.70 -55.82 5.47
CA ASN A 423 -9.85 -56.99 5.23
C ASN A 423 -10.62 -58.19 4.64
N GLN A 424 -11.04 -58.01 3.39
CA GLN A 424 -10.86 -59.10 2.40
C GLN A 424 -9.96 -58.71 1.23
N GLN A 425 -9.38 -57.50 1.16
CA GLN A 425 -8.58 -57.09 0.00
C GLN A 425 -7.15 -56.56 0.28
N TYR A 426 -6.75 -56.30 1.53
CA TYR A 426 -5.43 -55.69 1.83
C TYR A 426 -4.59 -56.42 2.91
N LEU A 427 -5.04 -57.57 3.40
CA LEU A 427 -4.18 -58.61 4.01
C LEU A 427 -3.90 -59.67 2.94
#